data_AF-A0AAE3WD30-F1
#
_entry.id   AF-A0AAE3WD30-F1
#
_cell.length_a   1.000
_cell.length_b   1.000
_cell.length_c   1.000
_cell.angle_alpha   90.00
_cell.angle_beta   90.00
_cell.angle_gamma   90.00
#
_symmetry.space_group_name_H-M   'P 1'
#
loop_
_entity.id
_entity.type
_entity.pdbx_description
1 polymer ?
#
loop_
_entity_poly.entity_id
_entity_poly.type
_entity_poly.pdbx_seq_one_letter_code
_entity_poly.pdbx_strand_id
1 'polypeptide(L)'
;MPPTEVTKLGAVESQLEAAAYLLLRAFRPEPVHTLIGAARGVLYGLSKHESNRVLKKWDSSILTRVVGDEKKIRSFQNRVANFLKHADQDPNNTLANVDLNDLNELELQLCIYALMAAKPEITPRL
;
A
#
# COMPACT_ATOMS: atom_id res chain seq x y z
N MET A 1 -21.69 -1.27 -19.70
CA MET A 1 -20.29 -1.21 -20.17
C MET A 1 -19.86 -2.64 -20.48
N PRO A 2 -19.09 -2.88 -21.55
CA PRO A 2 -18.47 -4.18 -21.77
C PRO A 2 -17.56 -4.54 -20.58
N PRO A 3 -17.32 -5.83 -20.29
CA PRO A 3 -16.37 -6.22 -19.27
C PRO A 3 -14.99 -5.67 -19.64
N THR A 4 -14.44 -4.82 -18.77
CA THR A 4 -13.08 -4.30 -18.92
C THR A 4 -12.11 -5.41 -18.51
N GLU A 5 -11.24 -5.85 -19.41
CA GLU A 5 -10.11 -6.69 -19.02
C GLU A 5 -9.14 -5.83 -18.18
N VAL A 6 -8.81 -6.29 -16.97
CA VAL A 6 -7.92 -5.59 -16.05
C VAL A 6 -6.77 -6.52 -15.66
N THR A 7 -5.55 -6.12 -15.94
CA THR A 7 -4.36 -6.82 -15.47
C THR A 7 -4.11 -6.55 -13.99
N LYS A 8 -3.40 -7.43 -13.29
CA LYS A 8 -3.04 -7.22 -11.88
C LYS A 8 -2.29 -5.90 -11.65
N LEU A 9 -1.34 -5.57 -12.54
CA LEU A 9 -0.60 -4.31 -12.47
C LEU A 9 -1.48 -3.10 -12.81
N GLY A 10 -2.40 -3.21 -13.77
CA GLY A 10 -3.36 -2.15 -14.07
C GLY A 10 -4.34 -1.88 -12.92
N ALA A 11 -4.74 -2.94 -12.19
CA ALA A 11 -5.52 -2.79 -10.96
C ALA A 11 -4.73 -2.04 -9.87
N VAL A 12 -3.45 -2.40 -9.65
CA VAL A 12 -2.56 -1.70 -8.71
C VAL A 12 -2.43 -0.22 -9.08
N GLU A 13 -2.18 0.09 -10.35
CA GLU A 13 -2.11 1.48 -10.83
C GLU A 13 -3.39 2.25 -10.51
N SER A 14 -4.54 1.71 -10.91
CA SER A 14 -5.83 2.36 -10.70
C SER A 14 -6.12 2.59 -9.21
N GLN A 15 -5.74 1.65 -8.34
CA GLN A 15 -5.90 1.75 -6.89
C GLN A 15 -4.98 2.82 -6.29
N LEU A 16 -3.70 2.87 -6.69
CA LEU A 16 -2.75 3.86 -6.20
C LEU A 16 -3.07 5.27 -6.71
N GLU A 17 -3.54 5.41 -7.95
CA GLU A 17 -4.03 6.69 -8.49
C GLU A 17 -5.24 7.20 -7.71
N ALA A 18 -6.23 6.33 -7.45
CA ALA A 18 -7.39 6.68 -6.65
C ALA A 18 -7.01 7.05 -5.21
N ALA A 19 -6.08 6.29 -4.60
CA ALA A 19 -5.57 6.58 -3.26
C ALA A 19 -4.87 7.95 -3.21
N ALA A 20 -3.99 8.24 -4.18
CA ALA A 20 -3.31 9.52 -4.30
C ALA A 20 -4.31 10.68 -4.46
N TYR A 21 -5.32 10.51 -5.31
CA TYR A 21 -6.36 11.52 -5.51
C TYR A 21 -7.13 11.82 -4.21
N LEU A 22 -7.55 10.78 -3.50
CA LEU A 22 -8.28 10.93 -2.23
C LEU A 22 -7.42 11.57 -1.14
N LEU A 23 -6.15 11.17 -1.04
CA LEU A 23 -5.19 11.75 -0.09
C LEU A 23 -4.97 13.25 -0.37
N LEU A 24 -4.71 13.62 -1.63
CA LEU A 24 -4.51 15.02 -2.03
C LEU A 24 -5.75 15.90 -1.84
N ARG A 25 -6.94 15.30 -1.85
CA ARG A 25 -8.21 15.98 -1.55
C ARG A 25 -8.50 16.10 -0.06
N ALA A 26 -7.57 15.68 0.82
CA ALA A 26 -7.78 15.60 2.26
C ALA A 26 -9.07 14.83 2.61
N PHE A 27 -9.36 13.77 1.85
CA PHE A 27 -10.49 12.91 2.14
C PHE A 27 -10.25 12.11 3.44
N ARG A 28 -11.28 11.41 3.90
CA ARG A 28 -11.16 10.48 5.02
C ARG A 28 -10.02 9.47 4.77
N PRO A 29 -9.18 9.16 5.76
CA PRO A 29 -7.98 8.34 5.54
C PRO A 29 -8.26 6.84 5.41
N GLU A 30 -9.41 6.34 5.87
CA GLU A 30 -9.74 4.91 5.87
C GLU A 30 -9.95 4.34 4.44
N PRO A 31 -10.67 5.03 3.53
CA PRO A 31 -10.73 4.63 2.12
C PRO A 31 -9.35 4.64 1.43
N VAL A 32 -8.52 5.64 1.72
CA VAL A 32 -7.15 5.74 1.18
C VAL A 32 -6.35 4.52 1.61
N HIS A 33 -6.37 4.20 2.90
CA HIS A 33 -5.66 3.05 3.46
C HIS A 33 -6.12 1.73 2.82
N THR A 34 -7.42 1.59 2.61
CA THR A 34 -8.01 0.40 1.99
C THR A 34 -7.50 0.18 0.56
N LEU A 35 -7.45 1.25 -0.25
CA LEU A 35 -6.93 1.18 -1.61
C LEU A 35 -5.43 0.85 -1.64
N ILE A 36 -4.64 1.47 -0.76
CA ILE A 36 -3.20 1.17 -0.62
C ILE A 36 -3.00 -0.29 -0.18
N GLY A 37 -3.76 -0.78 0.79
CA GLY A 37 -3.72 -2.16 1.27
C GLY A 37 -4.03 -3.17 0.17
N ALA A 38 -5.02 -2.89 -0.68
CA ALA A 38 -5.36 -3.72 -1.84
C ALA A 38 -4.19 -3.79 -2.85
N ALA A 39 -3.62 -2.63 -3.20
CA ALA A 39 -2.48 -2.54 -4.11
C ALA A 39 -1.24 -3.28 -3.55
N ARG A 40 -0.96 -3.07 -2.26
CA ARG A 40 0.11 -3.72 -1.50
C ARG A 40 -0.02 -5.24 -1.52
N GLY A 41 -1.23 -5.77 -1.34
CA GLY A 41 -1.50 -7.21 -1.39
C GLY A 41 -1.09 -7.83 -2.73
N VAL A 42 -1.42 -7.17 -3.84
CA VAL A 42 -1.03 -7.61 -5.19
C VAL A 42 0.48 -7.52 -5.39
N LEU A 43 1.10 -6.40 -5.04
CA LEU A 43 2.55 -6.19 -5.15
C LEU A 43 3.35 -7.20 -4.31
N TYR A 44 2.87 -7.50 -3.10
CA TYR A 44 3.44 -8.55 -2.25
C TYR A 44 3.32 -9.93 -2.90
N GLY A 45 2.16 -10.25 -3.49
CA GLY A 45 1.99 -11.47 -4.27
C GLY A 45 2.99 -11.59 -5.42
N LEU A 46 3.16 -10.52 -6.20
CA LEU A 46 4.12 -10.46 -7.31
C LEU A 46 5.56 -10.64 -6.82
N SER A 47 5.93 -10.02 -5.70
CA SER A 47 7.29 -10.11 -5.12
C SER A 47 7.75 -11.55 -4.83
N LYS A 48 6.82 -12.47 -4.56
CA LYS A 48 7.13 -13.87 -4.28
C LYS A 48 7.60 -14.62 -5.52
N HIS A 49 7.11 -14.22 -6.69
CA HIS A 49 7.37 -14.89 -7.97
C HIS A 49 8.41 -14.16 -8.82
N GLU A 50 8.74 -12.91 -8.49
CA GLU A 50 9.61 -12.08 -9.32
C GLU A 50 11.11 -12.31 -9.05
N SER A 51 11.93 -12.25 -10.09
CA SER A 51 13.40 -12.31 -9.94
C SER A 51 13.97 -10.97 -9.43
N ASN A 52 13.18 -9.89 -9.53
CA ASN A 52 13.56 -8.53 -9.16
C ASN A 52 13.85 -8.40 -7.66
N ARG A 53 15.12 -8.16 -7.33
CA ARG A 53 15.63 -8.00 -5.96
C ARG A 53 15.05 -6.76 -5.26
N VAL A 54 14.70 -5.71 -6.01
CA VAL A 54 14.07 -4.49 -5.47
C VAL A 54 12.67 -4.83 -4.99
N LEU A 55 11.85 -5.48 -5.82
CA LEU A 55 10.50 -5.91 -5.45
C LEU A 55 10.49 -6.96 -4.34
N LYS A 56 11.57 -7.73 -4.13
CA LYS A 56 11.69 -8.64 -2.98
C LYS A 56 12.03 -7.96 -1.66
N LYS A 57 12.69 -6.79 -1.70
CA LYS A 57 13.20 -6.11 -0.51
C LYS A 57 12.51 -4.78 -0.20
N TRP A 58 11.59 -4.33 -1.06
CA TRP A 58 10.93 -3.03 -0.95
C TRP A 58 10.32 -2.78 0.42
N ASP A 59 9.73 -3.79 1.05
CA ASP A 59 9.11 -3.65 2.36
C ASP A 59 10.15 -3.37 3.46
N SER A 60 11.04 -4.33 3.76
CA SER A 60 11.97 -4.17 4.88
C SER A 60 13.08 -3.14 4.64
N SER A 61 13.65 -3.08 3.43
CA SER A 61 14.79 -2.21 3.16
C SER A 61 14.42 -0.74 2.97
N ILE A 62 13.20 -0.44 2.51
CA ILE A 62 12.73 0.95 2.41
C ILE A 62 12.15 1.41 3.75
N LEU A 63 11.40 0.58 4.48
CA LEU A 63 10.92 0.91 5.83
C LEU A 63 12.07 1.26 6.78
N THR A 64 13.16 0.50 6.74
CA THR A 64 14.36 0.75 7.57
C THR A 64 15.05 2.06 7.16
N ARG A 65 15.14 2.36 5.86
CA ARG A 65 15.85 3.54 5.35
C ARG A 65 15.07 4.84 5.49
N VAL A 66 13.75 4.79 5.35
CA VAL A 66 12.90 5.99 5.32
C VAL A 66 12.45 6.39 6.72
N VAL A 67 12.18 5.42 7.61
CA VAL A 67 11.54 5.73 8.90
C VAL A 67 12.37 5.32 10.12
N GLY A 68 13.43 4.51 9.93
CA GLY A 68 14.36 4.14 11.01
C GLY A 68 13.79 3.20 12.08
N ASP A 69 12.48 2.95 12.13
CA ASP A 69 11.82 2.05 13.07
C ASP A 69 10.76 1.16 12.38
N GLU A 70 11.24 0.11 11.72
CA GLU A 70 10.41 -0.89 11.04
C GLU A 70 9.40 -1.56 11.99
N LYS A 71 9.79 -1.80 13.25
CA LYS A 71 8.93 -2.49 14.23
C LYS A 71 7.69 -1.67 14.55
N LYS A 72 7.86 -0.35 14.74
CA LYS A 72 6.75 0.57 14.99
C LYS A 72 5.76 0.60 13.83
N ILE A 73 6.25 0.66 12.59
CA ILE A 73 5.37 0.66 11.41
C ILE A 73 4.62 -0.66 11.27
N ARG A 74 5.31 -1.79 11.40
CA ARG A 74 4.66 -3.11 11.35
C ARG A 74 3.62 -3.24 12.44
N SER A 75 3.88 -2.70 13.64
CA SER A 75 2.89 -2.66 14.71
C SER A 75 1.65 -1.86 14.29
N PHE A 76 1.81 -0.68 13.70
CA PHE A 76 0.68 0.10 13.19
C PHE A 76 -0.09 -0.61 12.08
N GLN A 77 0.59 -1.16 11.08
CA GLN A 77 -0.01 -1.94 10.00
C GLN A 77 -0.86 -3.09 10.56
N ASN A 78 -0.31 -3.86 11.51
CA ASN A 78 -1.01 -4.98 12.12
C ASN A 78 -2.25 -4.53 12.91
N ARG A 79 -2.16 -3.40 13.63
CA ARG A 79 -3.29 -2.84 14.37
C ARG A 79 -4.43 -2.43 13.43
N VAL A 80 -4.11 -1.74 12.34
CA VAL A 80 -5.10 -1.33 11.33
C VAL A 80 -5.71 -2.55 10.64
N ALA A 81 -4.88 -3.50 10.22
CA ALA A 81 -5.34 -4.73 9.57
C ALA A 81 -6.28 -5.54 10.47
N ASN A 82 -5.95 -5.68 11.75
CA ASN A 82 -6.80 -6.37 12.72
C ASN A 82 -8.12 -5.62 12.95
N PHE A 83 -8.06 -4.29 13.06
CA PHE A 83 -9.24 -3.45 13.20
C PHE A 83 -10.21 -3.62 12.02
N LEU A 84 -9.71 -3.58 10.79
CA LEU A 84 -10.53 -3.74 9.59
C LEU A 84 -11.01 -5.19 9.37
N LYS A 85 -10.21 -6.19 9.77
CA LYS A 85 -10.53 -7.60 9.59
C LYS A 85 -11.63 -8.10 10.54
N HIS A 86 -11.67 -7.62 11.77
CA HIS A 86 -12.58 -8.09 12.82
C HIS A 86 -13.86 -7.26 12.97
N ALA A 87 -14.25 -6.55 11.90
CA ALA A 87 -15.47 -5.73 11.88
C ALA A 87 -16.76 -6.56 12.04
N ASP A 88 -16.70 -7.87 11.78
CA ASP A 88 -17.79 -8.83 12.00
C ASP A 88 -18.03 -9.12 13.49
N GLN A 89 -17.00 -9.02 14.32
CA GLN A 89 -17.05 -9.35 15.74
C GLN A 89 -17.30 -8.13 16.63
N ASP A 90 -16.77 -6.96 16.25
CA ASP A 90 -16.92 -5.72 17.03
C ASP A 90 -17.00 -4.49 16.11
N PRO A 91 -18.16 -4.27 15.45
CA PRO A 91 -18.34 -3.20 14.47
C PRO A 91 -18.29 -1.78 15.06
N ASN A 92 -18.44 -1.65 16.38
CA ASN A 92 -18.43 -0.36 17.07
C ASN A 92 -17.10 -0.05 17.77
N ASN A 93 -16.10 -0.93 17.63
CA ASN A 93 -14.78 -0.69 18.16
C ASN A 93 -14.16 0.58 17.53
N THR A 94 -13.18 1.16 18.22
CA THR A 94 -12.46 2.33 17.73
C THR A 94 -10.96 2.09 17.71
N LEU A 95 -10.30 2.55 16.64
CA LEU A 95 -8.85 2.50 16.52
C LEU A 95 -8.24 3.81 17.03
N ALA A 96 -7.80 3.83 18.29
CA ALA A 96 -7.11 4.98 18.87
C ALA A 96 -5.59 4.96 18.58
N ASN A 97 -4.91 6.10 18.65
CA ASN A 97 -3.45 6.22 18.59
C ASN A 97 -2.81 5.60 17.34
N VAL A 98 -3.45 5.82 16.18
CA VAL A 98 -2.89 5.55 14.85
C VAL A 98 -3.21 6.77 13.99
N ASP A 99 -2.17 7.45 13.52
CA ASP A 99 -2.36 8.46 12.48
C ASP A 99 -2.35 7.75 11.12
N LEU A 100 -3.53 7.62 10.53
CA LEU A 100 -3.67 6.98 9.23
C LEU A 100 -3.14 7.85 8.09
N ASN A 101 -3.05 9.18 8.24
CA ASN A 101 -2.52 10.03 7.17
C ASN A 101 -1.02 9.78 6.97
N ASP A 102 -0.24 9.85 8.06
CA ASP A 102 1.20 9.56 8.04
C ASP A 102 1.48 8.15 7.51
N LEU A 103 0.69 7.16 7.95
CA LEU A 103 0.84 5.79 7.47
C LEU A 103 0.50 5.67 5.97
N ASN A 104 -0.59 6.31 5.53
CA ASN A 104 -1.01 6.29 4.13
C ASN A 104 0.02 6.95 3.22
N GLU A 105 0.57 8.10 3.59
CA GLU A 105 1.62 8.78 2.82
C GLU A 105 2.83 7.87 2.60
N LEU A 106 3.33 7.28 3.69
CA LEU A 106 4.46 6.36 3.63
C LEU A 106 4.13 5.13 2.77
N GLU A 107 3.00 4.47 3.03
CA GLU A 107 2.65 3.23 2.32
C GLU A 107 2.34 3.46 0.85
N LEU A 108 1.72 4.60 0.51
CA LEU A 108 1.49 5.00 -0.87
C LEU A 108 2.82 5.15 -1.61
N GLN A 109 3.79 5.87 -1.01
CA GLN A 109 5.10 6.05 -1.59
C GLN A 109 5.84 4.71 -1.78
N LEU A 110 5.78 3.82 -0.77
CA LEU A 110 6.35 2.48 -0.85
C LEU A 110 5.75 1.66 -2.00
N CYS A 111 4.42 1.69 -2.15
CA CYS A 111 3.74 0.96 -3.22
C CYS A 111 4.05 1.53 -4.61
N ILE A 112 4.20 2.85 -4.74
CA ILE A 112 4.62 3.49 -5.99
C ILE A 112 6.02 3.01 -6.38
N TYR A 113 6.99 3.00 -5.45
CA TYR A 113 8.33 2.48 -5.77
C TYR A 113 8.32 1.00 -6.15
N ALA A 114 7.51 0.19 -5.47
CA ALA A 114 7.35 -1.23 -5.81
C ALA A 114 6.73 -1.41 -7.20
N LEU A 115 5.72 -0.62 -7.55
CA LEU A 115 5.11 -0.62 -8.87
C LEU A 115 6.11 -0.22 -9.96
N MET A 116 6.91 0.83 -9.75
CA MET A 116 7.97 1.24 -10.67
C MET A 116 8.99 0.12 -10.88
N ALA A 117 9.38 -0.59 -9.81
CA ALA A 117 10.28 -1.73 -9.92
C ALA A 117 9.64 -2.92 -10.68
N ALA A 118 8.33 -3.11 -10.55
CA ALA A 118 7.59 -4.13 -11.29
C ALA A 118 7.38 -3.76 -12.77
N LYS A 119 7.47 -2.48 -13.13
CA LYS A 119 7.36 -1.94 -14.50
C LYS A 119 8.67 -1.27 -14.94
N PRO A 120 9.71 -2.04 -15.31
CA PRO A 120 11.01 -1.48 -15.70
C PRO A 120 10.94 -0.52 -16.91
N GLU A 121 9.87 -0.54 -17.69
CA GLU A 121 9.60 0.40 -18.79
C GLU A 121 9.36 1.85 -18.32
N ILE A 122 9.07 2.09 -17.03
CA ILE A 122 8.81 3.42 -16.45
C ILE A 122 10.07 4.04 -15.82
N THR A 123 11.18 3.28 -15.71
CA THR A 123 12.45 3.85 -15.25
C THR A 123 13.01 4.77 -16.36
N PRO A 124 13.22 6.08 -16.09
CA PRO A 124 14.06 6.86 -17.00
C PRO A 124 15.40 6.15 -17.08
N ARG A 125 15.87 5.86 -18.29
CA ARG A 125 17.25 5.44 -18.50
C ARG A 125 18.11 6.61 -18.02
N LEU A 126 18.61 6.52 -16.78
CA LEU A 126 19.71 7.35 -16.28
C LEU A 126 21.00 6.90 -16.95
#